data_AF-A0A2X2BMG6-F1
#
_entry.id   AF-A0A2X2BMG6-F1
#
_cell.length_a   1.000
_cell.length_b   1.000
_cell.length_c   1.000
_cell.angle_alpha   90.00
_cell.angle_beta   90.00
_cell.angle_gamma   90.00
#
_symmetry.space_group_name_H-M   'P 1'
#
loop_
_entity.id
_entity.type
_entity.pdbx_description
1 polymer ?
#
loop_
_entity_poly.entity_id
_entity_poly.type
_entity_poly.pdbx_seq_one_letter_code
_entity_poly.pdbx_strand_id
1 'polypeptide(L)'
;MVIINFFGTFDLNYTKTNLDILDGDIKALVITPRVGYEFIFQPLITGQGNTKLQVWTGAMYQDITQRFKGDVNKLNLPGEIAQPWMKPFMNGMKFDVEQHLAHKWNNLIGARLEVTRNFNIITEVGFNNRNSFLFSGEFRF
;
A
#
# COMPACT_ATOMS: atom_id res chain seq x y z
N MET A 1 0.67 -8.45 36.84
CA MET A 1 2.01 -8.38 36.24
C MET A 1 1.83 -8.05 34.77
N VAL A 2 2.46 -6.99 34.27
CA VAL A 2 2.47 -6.66 32.84
C VAL A 2 3.77 -7.22 32.26
N ILE A 3 3.68 -8.01 31.20
CA ILE A 3 4.86 -8.50 30.47
C ILE A 3 5.08 -7.56 29.29
N ILE A 4 6.32 -7.13 29.10
CA ILE A 4 6.73 -6.26 28.00
C ILE A 4 7.70 -7.03 27.11
N ASN A 5 7.34 -7.21 25.84
CA ASN A 5 8.19 -7.86 24.85
C ASN A 5 8.56 -6.88 23.74
N PHE A 6 9.78 -6.97 23.24
CA PHE A 6 10.18 -6.29 22.00
C PHE A 6 9.90 -7.20 20.80
N PHE A 7 9.40 -6.63 19.71
CA PHE A 7 9.18 -7.37 18.47
C PHE A 7 9.60 -6.55 17.24
N GLY A 8 9.89 -7.25 16.16
CA GLY A 8 10.07 -6.68 14.83
C GLY A 8 9.28 -7.47 13.80
N THR A 9 8.69 -6.78 12.83
CA THR A 9 8.03 -7.42 11.68
C THR A 9 8.57 -6.83 10.38
N PHE A 10 8.50 -7.63 9.33
CA PHE A 10 8.94 -7.25 8.00
C PHE A 10 7.95 -7.79 6.98
N ASP A 11 7.22 -6.89 6.32
CA ASP A 11 6.24 -7.26 5.30
C ASP A 11 6.75 -6.89 3.91
N LEU A 12 6.71 -7.84 2.98
CA LEU A 12 7.04 -7.63 1.57
C LEU A 12 5.87 -8.10 0.71
N ASN A 13 5.34 -7.19 -0.11
CA ASN A 13 4.27 -7.46 -1.05
C ASN A 13 4.74 -7.10 -2.46
N TYR A 14 4.68 -8.06 -3.38
CA TYR A 14 4.99 -7.87 -4.79
C TYR A 14 3.79 -8.24 -5.64
N THR A 15 3.30 -7.27 -6.42
CA THR A 15 2.15 -7.44 -7.31
C THR A 15 2.57 -7.11 -8.73
N LYS A 16 2.22 -7.99 -9.66
CA LYS A 16 2.39 -7.78 -11.10
C LYS A 16 1.05 -7.97 -11.80
N THR A 17 0.64 -6.98 -12.56
CA THR A 17 -0.60 -7.04 -13.36
C THR A 17 -0.26 -6.81 -14.83
N ASN A 18 -0.71 -7.72 -15.69
CA ASN A 18 -0.66 -7.56 -17.13
C ASN A 18 -2.07 -7.11 -17.60
N LEU A 19 -2.15 -6.03 -18.38
CA LEU A 19 -3.40 -5.56 -18.97
C LEU A 19 -3.40 -5.93 -20.46
N ASP A 20 -4.37 -6.73 -20.91
CA ASP A 20 -4.45 -7.19 -22.31
C ASP A 20 -4.98 -6.12 -23.30
N ILE A 21 -5.47 -4.98 -22.80
CA ILE A 21 -6.28 -4.02 -23.59
C ILE A 21 -5.46 -2.81 -24.07
N LEU A 22 -4.34 -2.52 -23.39
CA LEU A 22 -3.35 -1.48 -23.65
C LEU A 22 -2.01 -2.07 -23.18
N ASP A 23 -0.94 -1.96 -23.96
CA ASP A 23 0.37 -2.64 -23.81
C ASP A 23 1.17 -2.24 -22.54
N GLY A 24 0.52 -2.13 -21.38
CA GLY A 24 1.06 -1.61 -20.13
C GLY A 24 1.20 -2.68 -19.05
N ASP A 25 2.36 -2.73 -18.39
CA ASP A 25 2.57 -3.50 -17.16
C ASP A 25 2.54 -2.59 -15.93
N ILE A 26 1.83 -3.02 -14.89
CA ILE A 26 1.87 -2.39 -13.57
C ILE A 26 2.64 -3.32 -12.64
N LYS A 27 3.76 -2.81 -12.11
CA LYS A 27 4.56 -3.48 -11.09
C LYS A 27 4.48 -2.67 -9.81
N ALA A 28 4.08 -3.31 -8.72
CA ALA A 28 4.04 -2.71 -7.40
C ALA A 28 4.87 -3.54 -6.42
N LEU A 29 5.84 -2.91 -5.78
CA LEU A 29 6.63 -3.46 -4.67
C LEU A 29 6.38 -2.61 -3.42
N VAL A 30 5.92 -3.24 -2.35
CA VAL A 30 5.70 -2.60 -1.06
C VAL A 30 6.50 -3.36 0.00
N ILE A 31 7.39 -2.66 0.70
CA ILE A 31 8.22 -3.19 1.77
C ILE A 31 7.96 -2.39 3.03
N THR A 32 7.67 -3.08 4.14
CA THR A 32 7.25 -2.42 5.38
C THR A 32 7.93 -3.03 6.61
N PRO A 33 9.15 -2.59 6.96
CA PRO A 33 9.76 -2.90 8.25
C PRO A 33 9.03 -2.18 9.39
N ARG A 34 8.82 -2.89 10.50
CA ARG A 34 8.24 -2.36 11.74
C ARG A 34 8.98 -2.89 12.95
N VAL A 35 9.07 -2.09 13.99
CA VAL A 35 9.60 -2.48 15.31
C VAL A 35 8.70 -1.91 16.40
N GLY A 36 8.53 -2.66 17.48
CA GLY A 36 7.54 -2.29 18.48
C GLY A 36 7.66 -3.04 19.80
N TYR A 37 6.75 -2.69 20.69
CA TYR A 37 6.59 -3.30 21.99
C TYR A 37 5.21 -3.92 22.12
N GLU A 38 5.17 -5.10 22.72
CA GLU A 38 3.95 -5.79 23.11
C GLU A 38 3.80 -5.73 24.62
N PHE A 39 2.61 -5.30 25.06
CA PHE A 39 2.19 -5.27 26.45
C PHE A 39 1.11 -6.33 26.65
N ILE A 40 1.38 -7.31 27.52
CA ILE A 40 0.43 -8.36 27.88
C ILE A 40 -0.16 -8.04 29.25
N PHE A 41 -1.49 -7.88 29.28
CA PHE A 41 -2.27 -7.61 30.47
C PHE A 41 -3.05 -8.85 30.90
N GLN A 42 -3.54 -8.83 32.14
CA GLN A 42 -4.56 -9.78 32.57
C GLN A 42 -5.81 -9.64 31.69
N PRO A 43 -6.62 -10.70 31.53
CA PRO A 43 -7.80 -10.66 30.69
C PRO A 43 -8.73 -9.51 31.09
N LEU A 44 -9.06 -8.63 30.14
CA LEU A 44 -10.04 -7.55 30.38
C LEU A 44 -11.45 -8.11 30.63
N ILE A 45 -11.71 -9.33 30.16
CA ILE A 45 -12.98 -10.07 30.32
C ILE A 45 -12.66 -11.42 30.97
N THR A 46 -13.33 -11.75 32.06
CA THR A 46 -13.17 -13.05 32.76
C THR A 46 -13.54 -14.22 31.86
N GLY A 47 -12.65 -15.21 31.73
CA GLY A 47 -12.82 -16.37 30.84
C GLY A 47 -12.28 -16.16 29.42
N GLN A 48 -11.85 -14.95 29.07
CA GLN A 48 -11.15 -14.65 27.82
C GLN A 48 -9.62 -14.77 28.03
N GLY A 49 -8.86 -14.92 26.95
CA GLY A 49 -7.39 -14.92 27.02
C GLY A 49 -6.81 -13.56 27.44
N ASN A 50 -5.50 -13.52 27.70
CA ASN A 50 -4.81 -12.29 28.04
C ASN A 50 -5.00 -11.22 26.96
N THR A 51 -5.29 -9.99 27.38
CA THR A 51 -5.37 -8.83 26.49
C THR A 51 -3.96 -8.41 26.10
N LYS A 52 -3.72 -8.22 24.79
CA LYS A 52 -2.42 -7.76 24.28
C LYS A 52 -2.56 -6.43 23.56
N LEU A 53 -1.70 -5.49 23.90
CA LEU A 53 -1.53 -4.24 23.18
C LEU A 53 -0.16 -4.25 22.53
N GLN A 54 -0.12 -4.20 21.20
CA GLN A 54 1.11 -4.00 20.45
C GLN A 54 1.12 -2.57 19.94
N VAL A 55 2.24 -1.87 20.09
CA VAL A 55 2.48 -0.57 19.47
C VAL A 55 3.79 -0.63 18.72
N TRP A 56 3.84 -0.03 17.54
CA TRP A 56 5.02 -0.04 16.70
C TRP A 56 5.21 1.25 15.95
N THR A 57 6.44 1.46 15.51
CA THR A 57 6.79 2.42 14.49
C THR A 57 7.54 1.70 13.37
N GLY A 58 7.50 2.26 12.17
CA GLY A 58 8.12 1.65 11.01
C GLY A 58 8.20 2.61 9.85
N ALA A 59 8.54 2.05 8.71
CA ALA A 59 8.55 2.78 7.45
C ALA A 59 7.94 1.92 6.35
N MET A 60 7.27 2.56 5.40
CA MET A 60 6.72 1.93 4.21
C MET A 60 7.51 2.42 3.00
N TYR A 61 8.18 1.51 2.32
CA TYR A 61 8.73 1.74 0.99
C TYR A 61 7.73 1.24 -0.06
N GLN A 62 7.35 2.11 -0.99
CA GLN A 62 6.46 1.79 -2.09
C GLN A 62 7.07 2.23 -3.42
N ASP A 63 7.33 1.27 -4.28
CA ASP A 63 7.76 1.48 -5.65
C ASP A 63 6.67 0.95 -6.59
N ILE A 64 5.94 1.87 -7.21
CA ILE A 64 4.89 1.54 -8.19
C ILE A 64 5.38 2.10 -9.52
N THR A 65 5.75 1.20 -10.41
CA THR A 65 6.10 1.53 -11.79
C THR A 65 4.87 1.24 -12.64
N GLN A 66 4.26 2.31 -13.16
CA GLN A 66 3.14 2.21 -14.07
C GLN A 66 3.60 2.62 -15.46
N ARG A 67 3.63 1.65 -16.37
CA ARG A 67 3.97 1.89 -17.78
C ARG A 67 2.67 1.97 -18.57
N PHE A 68 2.36 3.16 -19.07
CA PHE A 68 1.30 3.31 -20.07
C PHE A 68 1.93 3.29 -21.46
N LYS A 69 1.72 2.19 -22.18
CA LYS A 69 1.96 2.13 -23.63
C LYS A 69 0.62 2.10 -24.33
N GLY A 70 0.41 3.06 -25.21
CA GLY A 70 -0.82 3.20 -25.97
C GLY A 70 -0.54 3.77 -27.36
N ASP A 71 -1.33 3.36 -28.33
CA ASP A 71 -1.30 3.87 -29.69
C ASP A 71 -2.07 5.20 -29.74
N VAL A 72 -1.43 6.28 -30.22
CA VAL A 72 -2.02 7.63 -30.27
C VAL A 72 -3.29 7.65 -31.13
N ASN A 73 -3.45 6.68 -32.02
CA ASN A 73 -4.63 6.50 -32.88
C ASN A 73 -5.94 6.19 -32.13
N LYS A 74 -5.89 5.78 -30.85
CA LYS A 74 -7.07 5.45 -30.03
C LYS A 74 -7.41 6.51 -28.97
N LEU A 75 -6.65 7.60 -28.87
CA LEU A 75 -6.94 8.71 -27.97
C LEU A 75 -7.83 9.75 -28.65
N ASN A 76 -8.92 10.12 -28.00
CA ASN A 76 -9.78 11.23 -28.42
C ASN A 76 -9.09 12.55 -28.00
N LEU A 77 -8.12 12.99 -28.80
CA LEU A 77 -7.29 14.15 -28.49
C LEU A 77 -8.08 15.47 -28.69
N PRO A 78 -8.09 16.40 -27.72
CA PRO A 78 -8.69 17.72 -27.91
C PRO A 78 -7.74 18.69 -28.65
N GLY A 79 -8.30 19.53 -29.53
CA GLY A 79 -7.60 20.67 -30.16
C GLY A 79 -7.04 20.44 -31.57
N GLU A 80 -6.10 21.29 -31.99
CA GLU A 80 -5.52 21.35 -33.35
C GLU A 80 -4.82 20.06 -33.80
N ILE A 81 -4.55 19.15 -32.86
CA ILE A 81 -3.86 17.86 -33.05
C ILE A 81 -4.79 16.76 -33.63
N ALA A 82 -6.11 16.95 -33.53
CA ALA A 82 -7.11 16.01 -34.04
C ALA A 82 -7.44 16.20 -35.54
N GLN A 83 -6.75 17.14 -36.20
CA GLN A 83 -7.05 17.50 -37.58
C GLN A 83 -6.73 16.34 -38.56
N PRO A 84 -7.57 16.10 -39.58
CA PRO A 84 -7.38 14.99 -40.54
C PRO A 84 -6.03 14.99 -41.26
N TRP A 85 -5.42 16.17 -41.46
CA TRP A 85 -4.13 16.34 -42.11
C TRP A 85 -2.93 15.90 -41.25
N MET A 86 -3.12 15.73 -39.94
CA MET A 86 -2.08 15.23 -39.02
C MET A 86 -2.06 13.70 -38.93
N LYS A 87 -3.14 13.01 -39.33
CA LYS A 87 -3.23 11.54 -39.30
C LYS A 87 -2.07 10.81 -39.99
N PRO A 88 -1.54 11.24 -41.15
CA PRO A 88 -0.37 10.60 -41.77
C PRO A 88 0.91 10.76 -40.94
N PHE A 89 1.05 11.86 -40.21
CA PHE A 89 2.22 12.16 -39.35
C PHE A 89 2.12 11.50 -37.98
N MET A 90 0.92 11.13 -37.53
CA MET A 90 0.64 10.46 -36.26
C MET A 90 0.59 8.94 -36.37
N ASN A 91 0.56 8.42 -37.60
CA ASN A 91 0.48 7.00 -37.86
C ASN A 91 1.75 6.29 -37.36
N GLY A 92 1.64 5.55 -36.26
CA GLY A 92 2.74 4.84 -35.62
C GLY A 92 3.42 5.57 -34.47
N MET A 93 2.96 6.78 -34.09
CA MET A 93 3.43 7.43 -32.86
C MET A 93 2.88 6.68 -31.64
N LYS A 94 3.79 6.21 -30.79
CA LYS A 94 3.49 5.55 -29.52
C LYS A 94 3.84 6.51 -28.40
N PHE A 95 2.91 6.75 -27.48
CA PHE A 95 3.24 7.44 -26.23
C PHE A 95 3.77 6.40 -25.23
N ASP A 96 4.94 6.67 -24.66
CA ASP A 96 5.51 5.92 -23.53
C ASP A 96 5.59 6.88 -22.35
N VAL A 97 4.64 6.76 -21.43
CA VAL A 97 4.57 7.60 -20.24
C VAL A 97 4.98 6.76 -19.04
N GLU A 98 6.23 6.94 -18.59
CA GLU A 98 6.74 6.36 -17.35
C GLU A 98 6.56 7.34 -16.20
N GLN A 99 5.45 7.21 -15.46
CA GLN A 99 5.26 7.98 -14.23
C GLN A 99 5.88 7.24 -13.04
N HIS A 100 6.81 7.92 -12.38
CA HIS A 100 7.46 7.45 -11.16
C HIS A 100 6.87 8.18 -9.95
N LEU A 101 6.57 7.45 -8.88
CA LEU A 101 6.24 8.07 -7.59
C LEU A 101 7.47 8.85 -7.08
N ALA A 102 7.31 10.15 -6.87
CA ALA A 102 8.40 11.05 -6.46
C ALA A 102 9.02 10.71 -5.08
N HIS A 103 8.26 10.05 -4.19
CA HIS A 103 8.72 9.77 -2.83
C HIS A 103 8.40 8.34 -2.41
N LYS A 104 9.42 7.47 -2.42
CA LYS A 104 9.25 6.03 -2.20
C LYS A 104 9.06 5.64 -0.73
N TRP A 105 9.51 6.47 0.22
CA TRP A 105 9.44 6.18 1.67
C TRP A 105 8.34 6.97 2.38
N ASN A 106 7.66 6.35 3.33
CA ASN A 106 6.70 6.96 4.25
C ASN A 106 6.94 6.46 5.69
N ASN A 107 6.78 7.29 6.71
CA ASN A 107 6.88 6.83 8.10
C ASN A 107 5.55 6.23 8.54
N LEU A 108 5.59 5.27 9.46
CA LEU A 108 4.41 4.59 10.01
C LEU A 108 4.45 4.57 11.53
N ILE A 109 3.27 4.68 12.13
CA ILE A 109 3.03 4.34 13.52
C ILE A 109 1.72 3.59 13.61
N GLY A 110 1.65 2.56 14.45
CA GLY A 110 0.44 1.76 14.57
C GLY A 110 0.29 1.10 15.93
N ALA A 111 -0.93 0.62 16.16
CA ALA A 111 -1.29 -0.13 17.34
C ALA A 111 -2.21 -1.30 16.98
N ARG A 112 -2.08 -2.40 17.72
CA ARG A 112 -2.97 -3.57 17.66
C ARG A 112 -3.46 -3.88 19.06
N LEU A 113 -4.76 -4.05 19.20
CA LEU A 113 -5.40 -4.46 20.43
C LEU A 113 -6.08 -5.82 20.23
N GLU A 114 -5.57 -6.85 20.91
CA GLU A 114 -6.25 -8.13 21.07
C GLU A 114 -7.22 -8.03 22.26
N VAL A 115 -8.49 -7.74 21.98
CA VAL A 115 -9.54 -7.58 23.00
C VAL A 115 -9.92 -8.93 23.60
N THR A 116 -10.05 -9.94 22.74
CA THR A 116 -10.40 -11.32 23.09
C THR A 116 -9.51 -12.30 22.32
N ARG A 117 -9.58 -13.60 22.62
CA ARG A 117 -8.88 -14.63 21.83
C ARG A 117 -9.30 -14.67 20.36
N ASN A 118 -10.50 -14.17 20.08
CA ASN A 118 -11.17 -14.28 18.81
C ASN A 118 -11.22 -12.94 18.08
N PHE A 119 -10.92 -11.81 18.73
CA PHE A 119 -11.09 -10.49 18.14
C PHE A 119 -9.87 -9.60 18.36
N ASN A 120 -9.32 -9.11 17.26
CA ASN A 120 -8.25 -8.12 17.28
C ASN A 120 -8.61 -6.91 16.42
N ILE A 121 -8.12 -5.74 16.85
CA ILE A 121 -8.24 -4.48 16.11
C ILE A 121 -6.84 -3.98 15.81
N ILE A 122 -6.62 -3.48 14.61
CA ILE A 122 -5.37 -2.89 14.15
C ILE A 122 -5.66 -1.49 13.62
N THR A 123 -4.83 -0.53 14.02
CA THR A 123 -4.82 0.81 13.44
C THR A 123 -3.38 1.17 13.05
N GLU A 124 -3.20 1.78 11.88
CA GLU A 124 -1.89 2.24 11.42
C GLU A 124 -2.03 3.56 10.67
N VAL A 125 -1.17 4.52 11.00
CA VAL A 125 -1.11 5.85 10.39
C VAL A 125 0.24 5.99 9.72
N GLY A 126 0.22 6.32 8.43
CA GLY A 126 1.39 6.74 7.68
C GLY A 126 1.44 8.26 7.54
N PHE A 127 2.62 8.83 7.73
CA PHE A 127 2.87 10.27 7.73
C PHE A 127 4.27 10.60 7.19
N ASN A 128 4.55 11.90 6.98
CA ASN A 128 5.74 12.48 6.33
C ASN A 128 5.52 12.78 4.84
N ASN A 129 5.74 11.80 3.96
CA ASN A 129 5.65 12.04 2.52
C ASN A 129 4.24 11.77 1.98
N ARG A 130 3.49 10.89 2.65
CA ARG A 130 2.11 10.53 2.32
C ARG A 130 1.30 10.35 3.60
N ASN A 131 0.09 10.89 3.63
CA ASN A 131 -0.84 10.61 4.72
C ASN A 131 -1.66 9.38 4.34
N SER A 132 -1.54 8.31 5.12
CA SER A 132 -2.31 7.08 4.94
C SER A 132 -2.90 6.61 6.27
N PHE A 133 -4.07 5.99 6.24
CA PHE A 133 -4.71 5.43 7.42
C PHE A 133 -5.22 4.04 7.13
N LEU A 134 -4.95 3.11 8.03
CA LEU A 134 -5.44 1.74 8.01
C LEU A 134 -6.17 1.47 9.32
N PHE A 135 -7.35 0.88 9.19
CA PHE A 135 -8.14 0.36 10.29
C PHE A 135 -8.63 -1.03 9.89
N SER A 136 -8.36 -2.03 10.72
CA SER A 136 -8.77 -3.41 10.49
C SER A 136 -9.31 -4.02 11.77
N GLY A 137 -10.40 -4.78 11.65
CA GLY A 137 -10.92 -5.63 12.71
C GLY A 137 -10.96 -7.06 12.21
N GLU A 138 -10.32 -7.97 12.94
CA GLU A 138 -10.30 -9.40 12.60
C GLU A 138 -11.05 -10.19 13.64
N PHE A 139 -11.91 -11.10 13.18
CA PHE A 139 -12.60 -12.07 14.02
C PHE A 139 -12.24 -13.51 13.59
N ARG A 140 -11.85 -14.37 14.54
CA ARG A 140 -11.56 -15.80 14.33
C ARG A 140 -12.61 -16.65 15.04
N PHE A 141 -13.28 -17.50 14.26
CA PHE A 141 -14.28 -18.48 14.69
C PHE A 141 -13.65 -19.77 15.20
#